data_AF-A0A840YSU6-F1
#
_entry.id   AF-A0A840YSU6-F1
#
_cell.length_a   1.000
_cell.length_b   1.000
_cell.length_c   1.000
_cell.angle_alpha   90.00
_cell.angle_beta   90.00
_cell.angle_gamma   90.00
#
_symmetry.space_group_name_H-M   'P 1'
#
loop_
_entity.id
_entity.type
_entity.pdbx_description
1 polymer ?
#
loop_
_entity_poly.entity_id
_entity_poly.type
_entity_poly.pdbx_seq_one_letter_code
_entity_poly.pdbx_strand_id
1 'polypeptide(L)'
;MNRSIVLMALGCFFAGAILTLLLWGGGSPPSLTDDLDPDWRKASVQFDTRLRERFPAGTPIASLARELQEQGFGPTWYEVGGEYGAVRHEGNFPCSVAARVYWQPGPNSTLASIRGVYREEGCL
;
A
#
# COMPACT_ATOMS: atom_id res chain seq x y z
N MET A 1 -10.76 -41.42 -56.86
CA MET A 1 -11.74 -41.88 -55.84
C MET A 1 -11.47 -41.12 -54.55
N ASN A 2 -12.47 -40.37 -54.08
CA ASN A 2 -12.94 -40.08 -52.70
C ASN A 2 -11.93 -40.13 -51.53
N ARG A 3 -11.99 -39.34 -50.44
CA ARG A 3 -12.79 -38.21 -49.91
C ARG A 3 -12.08 -37.81 -48.59
N SER A 4 -12.24 -36.57 -48.17
CA SER A 4 -11.77 -35.93 -46.92
C SER A 4 -11.97 -36.74 -45.63
N ILE A 5 -11.09 -36.56 -44.62
CA ILE A 5 -11.24 -36.71 -43.14
C ILE A 5 -9.82 -36.51 -42.54
N VAL A 6 -9.47 -35.73 -41.52
CA VAL A 6 -10.12 -34.78 -40.61
C VAL A 6 -8.96 -33.91 -40.05
N LEU A 7 -9.10 -32.58 -40.18
CA LEU A 7 -8.44 -31.57 -39.34
C LEU A 7 -9.28 -31.45 -38.07
N MET A 8 -8.64 -31.27 -36.90
CA MET A 8 -9.15 -31.09 -35.52
C MET A 8 -8.62 -32.23 -34.63
N ALA A 9 -7.91 -32.04 -33.52
CA ALA A 9 -7.76 -30.88 -32.67
C ALA A 9 -6.42 -30.95 -31.90
N LEU A 10 -5.43 -30.18 -32.33
CA LEU A 10 -4.39 -29.65 -31.44
C LEU A 10 -4.95 -28.34 -30.88
N GLY A 11 -5.77 -28.40 -29.83
CA GLY A 11 -6.50 -27.19 -29.38
C GLY A 11 -7.05 -27.22 -27.97
N CYS A 12 -6.55 -28.07 -27.07
CA CYS A 12 -7.13 -28.20 -25.72
C CYS A 12 -6.17 -28.05 -24.52
N PHE A 13 -4.89 -27.69 -24.71
CA PHE A 13 -3.95 -27.60 -23.56
C PHE A 13 -3.53 -26.18 -23.15
N PHE A 14 -3.81 -25.13 -23.94
CA PHE A 14 -3.38 -23.77 -23.59
C PHE A 14 -4.44 -22.90 -22.89
N ALA A 15 -5.71 -23.32 -22.87
CA ALA A 15 -6.77 -22.53 -22.24
C ALA A 15 -6.81 -22.65 -20.70
N GLY A 16 -6.27 -23.73 -20.13
CA GLY A 16 -6.30 -23.97 -18.67
C GLY A 16 -5.24 -23.22 -17.87
N ALA A 17 -4.05 -22.99 -18.44
CA ALA A 17 -2.92 -22.41 -17.71
C ALA A 17 -2.91 -20.87 -17.70
N ILE A 18 -3.63 -20.23 -18.64
CA ILE A 18 -3.77 -18.76 -18.67
C ILE A 18 -4.85 -18.31 -17.68
N LEU A 19 -5.82 -19.17 -17.35
CA LEU A 19 -6.93 -18.83 -16.45
C LEU A 19 -6.55 -18.88 -14.96
N THR A 20 -5.51 -19.60 -14.57
CA THR A 20 -5.03 -19.65 -13.17
C THR A 20 -4.11 -18.50 -12.77
N LEU A 21 -3.44 -17.85 -13.71
CA LEU A 21 -2.59 -16.67 -13.44
C LEU A 21 -3.39 -15.38 -13.23
N LEU A 22 -4.63 -15.30 -13.72
CA LEU A 22 -5.50 -14.13 -13.56
C LEU A 22 -6.25 -14.08 -12.22
N LEU A 23 -6.18 -15.15 -11.42
CA LEU A 23 -6.88 -15.24 -10.12
C LEU A 23 -6.00 -14.91 -8.90
N TRP A 24 -4.73 -14.55 -9.08
CA TRP A 24 -3.79 -14.29 -7.98
C TRP A 24 -3.39 -12.82 -7.77
N GLY A 25 -3.82 -11.89 -8.62
CA GLY A 25 -3.37 -10.49 -8.56
C GLY A 25 -4.28 -9.50 -7.82
N GLY A 26 -5.37 -9.95 -7.18
CA GLY A 26 -6.41 -9.09 -6.63
C GLY A 26 -6.32 -8.77 -5.15
N GLY A 27 -5.21 -9.11 -4.48
CA GLY A 27 -5.02 -8.76 -3.07
C GLY A 27 -4.70 -7.28 -2.93
N SER A 28 -5.43 -6.55 -2.11
CA SER A 28 -4.96 -5.26 -1.61
C SER A 28 -3.55 -5.45 -1.03
N PRO A 29 -2.62 -4.52 -1.27
CA PRO A 29 -1.29 -4.63 -0.70
C PRO A 29 -1.41 -4.72 0.83
N PRO A 30 -0.52 -5.46 1.52
CA PRO A 30 -0.59 -5.61 2.97
C PRO A 30 -0.53 -4.24 3.63
N SER A 31 -1.21 -4.07 4.76
CA SER A 31 -1.30 -2.78 5.43
C SER A 31 0.09 -2.34 5.87
N LEU A 32 0.33 -1.03 5.86
CA LEU A 32 1.63 -0.45 6.17
C LEU A 32 2.12 -0.81 7.59
N THR A 33 1.20 -1.17 8.49
CA THR A 33 1.50 -1.53 9.89
C THR A 33 1.35 -3.02 10.22
N ASP A 34 1.12 -3.88 9.23
CA ASP A 34 0.98 -5.32 9.48
C ASP A 34 2.33 -5.92 9.90
N ASP A 35 2.35 -6.80 10.91
CA ASP A 35 3.57 -7.49 11.35
C ASP A 35 4.75 -6.56 11.67
N LEU A 36 4.49 -5.40 12.27
CA LEU A 36 5.55 -4.55 12.82
C LEU A 36 6.17 -5.19 14.07
N ASP A 37 7.45 -4.91 14.29
CA ASP A 37 8.17 -5.31 15.52
C ASP A 37 7.42 -4.79 16.77
N PRO A 38 7.29 -5.58 17.85
CA PRO A 38 6.63 -5.13 19.07
C PRO A 38 7.38 -3.99 19.78
N ASP A 39 8.68 -3.79 19.51
CA ASP A 39 9.42 -2.61 19.97
C ASP A 39 9.06 -1.39 19.11
N TRP A 40 8.50 -0.35 19.74
CA TRP A 40 7.98 0.82 19.02
C TRP A 40 9.05 1.58 18.21
N ARG A 41 10.32 1.57 18.62
CA ARG A 41 11.40 2.24 17.86
C ARG A 41 11.66 1.47 16.58
N LYS A 42 11.75 0.14 16.67
CA LYS A 42 11.91 -0.72 15.50
C LYS A 42 10.67 -0.69 14.60
N ALA A 43 9.47 -0.70 15.18
CA ALA A 43 8.21 -0.57 14.46
C ALA A 43 8.18 0.72 13.62
N SER A 44 8.58 1.86 14.21
CA SER A 44 8.63 3.13 13.47
C SER A 44 9.63 3.12 12.33
N VAL A 45 10.80 2.48 12.51
CA VAL A 45 11.80 2.35 11.44
C VAL A 45 11.27 1.46 10.31
N GLN A 46 10.63 0.34 10.64
CA GLN A 46 10.03 -0.56 9.66
C GLN A 46 8.89 0.11 8.90
N PHE A 47 8.02 0.84 9.60
CA PHE A 47 6.93 1.59 9.01
C PHE A 47 7.44 2.65 8.02
N ASP A 48 8.40 3.48 8.42
CA ASP A 48 9.03 4.48 7.55
C ASP A 48 9.71 3.84 6.33
N THR A 49 10.40 2.71 6.53
CA THR A 49 11.07 1.96 5.45
C THR A 49 10.05 1.46 4.42
N ARG A 50 9.00 0.75 4.86
CA ARG A 50 7.95 0.23 3.98
C ARG A 50 7.24 1.34 3.23
N LEU A 51 6.99 2.46 3.90
CA LEU A 51 6.34 3.61 3.30
C LEU A 51 7.17 4.19 2.15
N ARG A 52 8.49 4.32 2.33
CA ARG A 52 9.40 4.82 1.28
C ARG A 52 9.61 3.82 0.15
N GLU A 53 9.66 2.53 0.46
CA GLU A 53 9.75 1.47 -0.55
C GLU A 53 8.48 1.40 -1.41
N ARG A 54 7.30 1.57 -0.79
CA ARG A 54 6.02 1.53 -1.49
C ARG A 54 5.72 2.81 -2.27
N PHE A 55 6.12 3.97 -1.74
CA PHE A 55 5.87 5.27 -2.34
C PHE A 55 7.18 6.04 -2.56
N PRO A 56 8.01 5.61 -3.51
CA PRO A 56 9.23 6.34 -3.85
C PRO A 56 8.91 7.73 -4.42
N ALA A 57 9.91 8.62 -4.44
CA ALA A 57 9.80 9.91 -5.10
C ALA A 57 9.35 9.76 -6.55
N GLY A 58 8.48 10.67 -7.02
CA GLY A 58 7.82 10.59 -8.31
C GLY A 58 6.47 9.85 -8.29
N THR A 59 6.12 9.17 -7.20
CA THR A 59 4.78 8.56 -7.05
C THR A 59 3.68 9.62 -7.16
N PRO A 60 2.62 9.41 -7.96
CA PRO A 60 1.49 10.33 -8.01
C PRO A 60 0.81 10.50 -6.65
N ILE A 61 0.60 11.75 -6.21
CA ILE A 61 -0.04 12.04 -4.92
C ILE A 61 -1.45 11.44 -4.85
N ALA A 62 -2.18 11.41 -5.97
CA ALA A 62 -3.50 10.79 -6.03
C ALA A 62 -3.47 9.29 -5.72
N SER A 63 -2.42 8.57 -6.17
CA SER A 63 -2.23 7.16 -5.85
C SER A 63 -1.91 6.95 -4.38
N LEU A 64 -1.02 7.78 -3.80
CA LEU A 64 -0.74 7.78 -2.37
C LEU A 64 -2.02 8.00 -1.56
N ALA A 65 -2.76 9.08 -1.86
CA ALA A 65 -3.95 9.47 -1.12
C ALA A 65 -5.03 8.38 -1.15
N ARG A 66 -5.24 7.75 -2.31
CA ARG A 66 -6.17 6.63 -2.45
C ARG A 66 -5.76 5.43 -1.59
N GLU A 67 -4.50 5.00 -1.66
CA GLU A 67 -4.06 3.82 -0.89
C GLU A 67 -4.07 4.09 0.62
N LEU A 68 -3.65 5.29 1.05
CA LEU A 68 -3.76 5.68 2.46
C LEU A 68 -5.21 5.66 2.94
N GLN A 69 -6.15 6.17 2.14
CA GLN A 69 -7.57 6.13 2.45
C GLN A 69 -8.11 4.69 2.53
N GLU A 70 -7.75 3.82 1.58
CA GLU A 70 -8.12 2.40 1.59
C GLU A 70 -7.60 1.67 2.83
N GLN A 71 -6.45 2.10 3.35
CA GLN A 71 -5.88 1.59 4.60
C GLN A 71 -6.44 2.28 5.85
N GLY A 72 -7.39 3.21 5.75
CA GLY A 72 -8.03 3.85 6.90
C GLY A 72 -7.25 5.04 7.49
N PHE A 73 -6.27 5.58 6.77
CA PHE A 73 -5.63 6.85 7.15
C PHE A 73 -6.55 8.02 6.79
N GLY A 74 -6.77 8.92 7.76
CA GLY A 74 -7.49 10.18 7.56
C GLY A 74 -6.52 11.36 7.38
N PRO A 75 -6.86 12.39 6.60
CA PRO A 75 -6.02 13.57 6.45
C PRO A 75 -5.87 14.33 7.77
N THR A 76 -4.68 14.85 8.05
CA THR A 76 -4.49 15.80 9.15
C THR A 76 -4.89 17.20 8.70
N TRP A 77 -5.51 17.98 9.58
CA TRP A 77 -6.10 19.28 9.24
C TRP A 77 -5.10 20.39 8.91
N TYR A 78 -3.79 20.17 9.11
CA TYR A 78 -2.77 21.20 8.96
C TYR A 78 -1.54 20.68 8.23
N GLU A 79 -1.06 21.46 7.25
CA GLU A 79 0.30 21.34 6.75
C GLU A 79 1.27 21.87 7.81
N VAL A 80 2.32 21.12 8.13
CA VAL A 80 3.37 21.57 9.06
C VAL A 80 4.69 21.59 8.33
N GLY A 81 5.30 22.78 8.19
CA GLY A 81 6.57 22.92 7.50
C GLY A 81 6.51 22.59 5.99
N GLY A 82 5.36 22.78 5.35
CA GLY A 82 5.14 22.44 3.95
C GLY A 82 4.93 20.94 3.67
N GLU A 83 4.75 20.14 4.73
CA GLU A 83 4.36 18.74 4.62
C GLU A 83 2.86 18.58 4.83
N TYR A 84 2.23 17.80 3.97
CA TYR A 84 0.90 17.24 4.20
C TYR A 84 1.01 16.04 5.14
N GLY A 85 -0.10 15.71 5.80
CA GLY A 85 -0.13 14.58 6.72
C GLY A 85 -1.41 13.76 6.65
N ALA A 86 -1.29 12.51 7.05
CA ALA A 86 -2.40 11.60 7.30
C ALA A 86 -2.10 10.75 8.54
N VAL A 87 -3.14 10.37 9.26
CA VAL A 87 -3.02 9.59 10.50
C VAL A 87 -4.03 8.45 10.52
N ARG A 88 -3.58 7.30 11.02
CA ARG A 88 -4.41 6.18 11.41
C ARG A 88 -4.13 5.87 12.88
N HIS A 89 -5.19 5.83 13.69
CA HIS A 89 -5.09 5.43 15.08
C HIS A 89 -5.32 3.92 15.18
N GLU A 90 -4.41 3.24 15.87
CA GLU A 90 -4.39 1.80 16.08
C GLU A 90 -4.36 1.53 17.58
N GLY A 91 -5.02 0.48 18.04
CA GLY A 91 -5.06 0.10 19.45
C GLY A 91 -6.45 0.18 20.08
N ASN A 92 -6.58 -0.52 21.19
CA ASN A 92 -7.78 -0.59 22.01
C ASN A 92 -7.52 0.12 23.34
N PHE A 93 -8.58 0.67 23.92
CA PHE A 93 -8.53 1.24 25.27
C PHE A 93 -7.89 0.24 26.25
N PRO A 94 -6.88 0.63 27.06
CA PRO A 94 -6.48 2.02 27.34
C PRO A 94 -5.29 2.57 26.52
N CYS A 95 -4.58 1.76 25.72
CA CYS A 95 -3.35 2.19 25.03
C CYS A 95 -3.63 2.55 23.56
N SER A 96 -3.25 3.77 23.17
CA SER A 96 -3.40 4.26 21.81
C SER A 96 -2.06 4.30 21.09
N VAL A 97 -2.04 3.85 19.84
CA VAL A 97 -0.93 3.91 18.90
C VAL A 97 -1.38 4.72 17.68
N ALA A 98 -0.46 5.43 17.05
CA ALA A 98 -0.75 6.18 15.84
C ALA A 98 0.32 5.93 14.78
N ALA A 99 -0.14 5.56 13.59
CA ALA A 99 0.64 5.58 12.36
C ALA A 99 0.41 6.92 11.67
N ARG A 100 1.48 7.71 11.52
CA ARG A 100 1.46 9.05 10.93
C ARG A 100 2.31 9.08 9.68
N VAL A 101 1.73 9.49 8.57
CA VAL A 101 2.38 9.66 7.28
C VAL A 101 2.50 11.14 7.00
N TYR A 102 3.68 11.59 6.58
CA TYR A 102 3.93 12.96 6.14
C TYR A 102 4.57 12.95 4.76
N TRP A 103 4.18 13.87 3.90
CA TRP A 103 4.75 13.96 2.56
C TRP A 103 4.89 15.39 2.05
N GLN A 104 5.87 15.61 1.17
CA GLN A 104 6.05 16.85 0.44
C GLN A 104 5.65 16.67 -1.03
N PRO A 105 4.87 17.59 -1.60
CA PRO A 105 4.58 17.57 -3.02
C PRO A 105 5.81 17.98 -3.82
N GLY A 106 6.04 17.28 -4.92
CA GLY A 106 6.97 17.62 -5.97
C GLY A 106 6.26 18.18 -7.21
N PRO A 107 6.99 18.38 -8.32
CA PRO A 107 6.40 18.85 -9.57
C PRO A 107 5.37 17.85 -10.11
N ASN A 108 4.45 18.32 -10.96
CA ASN A 108 3.46 17.49 -11.65
C ASN A 108 2.58 16.63 -10.72
N SER A 109 2.27 17.11 -9.50
CA SER A 109 1.45 16.38 -8.52
C SER A 109 2.03 15.01 -8.12
N THR A 110 3.36 14.93 -8.06
CA THR A 110 4.09 13.73 -7.63
C THR A 110 4.70 13.93 -6.25
N LEU A 111 5.15 12.85 -5.61
CA LEU A 111 5.85 12.90 -4.33
C LEU A 111 7.29 13.40 -4.50
N ALA A 112 7.70 14.41 -3.74
CA ALA A 112 9.10 14.78 -3.60
C ALA A 112 9.77 13.95 -2.48
N SER A 113 9.10 13.82 -1.34
CA SER A 113 9.57 13.07 -0.18
C SER A 113 8.40 12.54 0.64
N ILE A 114 8.64 11.48 1.40
CA ILE A 114 7.68 10.87 2.32
C ILE A 114 8.39 10.33 3.55
N ARG A 115 7.75 10.42 4.71
CA ARG A 115 8.24 9.88 5.97
C ARG A 115 7.11 9.35 6.84
N GLY A 116 7.39 8.28 7.56
CA GLY A 116 6.48 7.63 8.49
C GLY A 116 6.93 7.79 9.93
N VAL A 117 5.97 7.93 10.84
CA VAL A 117 6.20 7.82 12.28
C VAL A 117 5.14 6.90 12.87
N TYR A 118 5.59 5.83 13.51
CA TYR A 118 4.74 4.93 14.28
C TYR A 118 5.06 5.11 15.75
N ARG A 119 4.08 5.53 16.56
CA ARG A 119 4.34 5.85 17.97
C ARG A 119 3.16 5.52 18.87
N GLU A 120 3.46 5.21 20.12
CA GLU A 120 2.48 5.23 21.19
C GLU A 120 2.05 6.68 21.47
N GLU A 121 0.75 6.91 21.63
CA GLU A 121 0.19 8.21 22.05
C GLU A 121 -0.24 8.20 23.52
N GLY A 122 0.12 7.14 24.25
CA GLY A 122 -0.11 6.98 25.69
C GLY A 122 -1.19 5.96 26.02
N CYS A 123 -1.18 5.54 27.28
CA CYS A 123 -2.22 4.71 27.89
C CYS A 123 -2.98 5.55 28.92
N LEU A 124 -4.31 5.49 28.91
CA LEU A 124 -5.19 6.12 29.91
C LEU A 124 -5.26 5.32 31.22
#